data_AF-A0A8J4WHM5-F1
#
_entry.id   AF-A0A8J4WHM5-F1
#
_cell.length_a   1.000
_cell.length_b   1.000
_cell.length_c   1.000
_cell.angle_alpha   90.00
_cell.angle_beta   90.00
_cell.angle_gamma   90.00
#
_symmetry.space_group_name_H-M   'P 1'
#
loop_
_entity.id
_entity.type
_entity.pdbx_description
1 polymer ?
#
loop_
_entity_poly.entity_id
_entity_poly.type
_entity_poly.pdbx_seq_one_letter_code
_entity_poly.pdbx_strand_id
1 'polypeptide(L)'
;MKNNHRGPYSGEPLFEQFAETPLSTAIFTYVGFMLLNLLGRLQDFLRWCHILHCPIVSEPKRTQSFVPLYSSYEAFYTRNLYRRVQDCWNRPICSSPGVEMVVMDRVSKDNGWTLEFTGTKRRVLNLGSYNYLGFGDPTGPSIKANERATRLFGVGIASSRQEVGNLILHRELEELVAEFVGQEDAIVFSMGFATNSLNLPCLVDQDCCVVSDELNHTSLVLGCRLSGAVIRRFKHNNMEDLERVLEDAVVYGRPRTHRPYKKILIVVEGIYRSVCYRSSVLFFIYHDMFIHL
;
A
#
# COMPACT_ATOMS: atom_id res chain seq x y z
N MET A 1 -11.50 25.32 9.88
CA MET A 1 -11.75 25.62 11.31
C MET A 1 -10.56 25.09 12.11
N LYS A 2 -10.08 25.84 13.11
CA LYS A 2 -8.89 25.47 13.91
C LYS A 2 -9.27 24.40 14.94
N ASN A 3 -8.91 23.14 14.71
CA ASN A 3 -9.08 22.08 15.71
C ASN A 3 -7.93 22.13 16.72
N ASN A 4 -8.24 22.57 17.94
CA ASN A 4 -7.32 22.54 19.07
C ASN A 4 -7.27 21.13 19.68
N HIS A 5 -6.41 20.26 19.15
CA HIS A 5 -6.04 19.02 19.84
C HIS A 5 -4.72 19.24 20.60
N ARG A 6 -4.70 18.89 21.89
CA ARG A 6 -3.50 18.95 22.74
C ARG A 6 -2.61 17.76 22.40
N GLY A 7 -1.34 18.02 22.08
CA GLY A 7 -0.37 16.98 21.73
C GLY A 7 0.01 16.07 22.90
N PRO A 8 0.43 14.81 22.67
CA PRO A 8 0.56 13.81 23.74
C PRO A 8 1.78 13.97 24.66
N TYR A 9 2.67 14.96 24.49
CA TYR A 9 3.88 15.06 25.33
C TYR A 9 4.35 16.47 25.74
N SER A 10 3.76 17.57 25.23
CA SER A 10 4.22 18.94 25.56
C SER A 10 3.13 19.88 26.09
N GLY A 11 1.86 19.48 26.09
CA GLY A 11 0.74 20.38 26.45
C GLY A 11 0.51 21.54 25.47
N GLU A 12 1.35 21.67 24.43
CA GLU A 12 1.18 22.67 23.39
C GLU A 12 0.07 22.23 22.40
N PRO A 13 -0.69 23.19 21.85
CA PRO A 13 -1.63 22.91 20.77
C PRO A 13 -0.87 22.40 19.55
N LEU A 14 -1.21 21.20 19.10
CA LEU A 14 -0.58 20.56 17.96
C LEU A 14 -1.18 21.17 16.69
N PHE A 15 -0.49 22.16 16.12
CA PHE A 15 -0.88 22.79 14.86
C PHE A 15 -0.40 21.92 13.69
N GLU A 16 -1.18 20.87 13.38
CA GLU A 16 -1.06 20.17 12.10
C GLU A 16 -1.79 20.97 11.03
N GLN A 17 -1.06 21.80 10.29
CA GLN A 17 -1.57 22.46 9.10
C GLN A 17 -1.07 21.71 7.88
N PHE A 18 -1.92 20.83 7.33
CA PHE A 18 -1.67 20.25 6.01
C PHE A 18 -1.82 21.36 4.98
N ALA A 19 -0.77 21.58 4.18
CA ALA A 19 -0.89 22.47 3.03
C ALA A 19 -1.88 21.84 2.05
N GLU A 20 -3.06 22.44 1.90
CA GLU A 20 -3.97 22.07 0.82
C GLU A 20 -3.21 22.15 -0.51
N THR A 21 -3.39 21.15 -1.36
CA THR A 21 -2.67 21.08 -2.61
C THR A 21 -3.06 22.31 -3.44
N PRO A 22 -2.11 23.19 -3.83
CA PRO A 22 -2.43 24.36 -4.62
C PRO A 22 -3.20 23.95 -5.88
N LEU A 23 -4.27 24.68 -6.20
CA LEU A 23 -5.12 24.36 -7.36
C LEU A 23 -4.30 24.30 -8.66
N SER A 24 -3.28 25.14 -8.78
CA SER A 24 -2.31 25.11 -9.89
C SER A 24 -1.63 23.75 -10.02
N THR A 25 -1.10 23.20 -8.92
CA THR A 25 -0.45 21.89 -8.91
C THR A 25 -1.40 20.77 -9.33
N ALA A 26 -2.64 20.79 -8.84
CA ALA A 26 -3.66 19.83 -9.25
C ALA A 26 -3.96 19.93 -10.76
N ILE A 27 -4.19 21.15 -11.26
CA ILE A 27 -4.46 21.40 -12.69
C ILE A 27 -3.28 20.92 -13.55
N PHE A 28 -2.05 21.33 -13.24
CA PHE A 28 -0.87 20.90 -14.01
C PHE A 28 -0.66 19.39 -13.98
N THR A 29 -0.97 18.73 -12.87
CA THR A 29 -0.92 17.27 -12.75
C THR A 29 -1.93 16.61 -13.68
N TYR A 30 -3.19 17.05 -13.68
CA TYR A 30 -4.22 16.51 -14.56
C TYR A 30 -3.94 16.81 -16.04
N VAL A 31 -3.47 18.01 -16.36
CA VAL A 31 -3.07 18.39 -17.72
C VAL A 31 -1.90 17.53 -18.19
N GLY A 32 -0.89 17.33 -17.35
CA GLY A 32 0.25 16.46 -17.65
C GLY A 32 -0.19 15.01 -17.86
N PHE A 33 -1.06 14.48 -17.00
CA PHE A 33 -1.62 13.14 -17.15
C PHE A 33 -2.43 12.99 -18.45
N MET A 34 -3.26 13.99 -18.78
CA MET A 34 -4.05 14.02 -20.01
C MET A 34 -3.15 14.07 -21.25
N LEU A 35 -2.12 14.93 -21.25
CA LEU A 35 -1.15 15.05 -22.33
C LEU A 35 -0.41 13.74 -22.57
N LEU A 36 0.07 13.08 -21.51
CA LEU A 36 0.75 11.79 -21.61
C LEU A 36 -0.17 10.70 -22.18
N ASN A 37 -1.43 10.68 -21.78
CA ASN A 37 -2.42 9.76 -22.32
C ASN A 37 -2.71 10.03 -23.81
N LEU A 38 -2.90 11.29 -24.20
CA LEU A 38 -3.13 11.68 -25.59
C LEU A 38 -1.94 11.29 -26.48
N LEU A 39 -0.72 11.63 -26.06
CA LEU A 39 0.49 11.28 -26.79
C LEU A 39 0.70 9.77 -26.88
N GLY A 40 0.37 9.02 -25.82
CA GLY A 40 0.38 7.56 -25.84
C GLY A 40 -0.61 6.97 -26.85
N ARG A 41 -1.84 7.50 -26.89
CA ARG A 41 -2.87 7.04 -27.85
C ARG A 41 -2.51 7.40 -29.28
N LEU A 42 -1.93 8.59 -29.49
CA LEU A 42 -1.39 8.99 -30.79
C LEU A 42 -0.26 8.05 -31.24
N GLN A 43 0.65 7.65 -30.34
CA GLN A 43 1.71 6.69 -30.68
C GLN A 43 1.14 5.32 -31.07
N ASP A 44 0.12 4.84 -30.39
CA ASP A 44 -0.55 3.59 -30.76
C ASP A 44 -1.29 3.71 -32.09
N PHE A 45 -1.93 4.85 -32.37
CA PHE A 45 -2.53 5.14 -33.67
C PHE A 45 -1.48 5.17 -34.79
N LEU A 46 -0.34 5.83 -34.58
CA LEU A 46 0.75 5.89 -35.55
C LEU A 46 1.40 4.51 -35.80
N ARG A 47 1.46 3.65 -34.78
CA ARG A 47 1.88 2.24 -34.94
C ARG A 47 0.86 1.43 -35.74
N TRP A 48 -0.44 1.66 -35.49
CA TRP A 48 -1.52 1.02 -36.25
C TRP A 48 -1.50 1.45 -37.73
N CYS A 49 -1.20 2.71 -38.01
CA CYS A 49 -0.96 3.23 -39.36
C CYS A 49 0.40 2.80 -39.96
N HIS A 50 1.19 1.98 -39.27
CA HIS A 50 2.53 1.51 -39.68
C HIS A 50 3.57 2.64 -39.91
N ILE A 51 3.33 3.84 -39.37
CA ILE A 51 4.25 4.98 -39.44
C ILE A 51 5.38 4.82 -38.41
N LEU A 52 5.04 4.37 -37.20
CA LEU A 52 6.01 4.07 -36.15
C LEU A 52 6.29 2.56 -36.11
N HIS A 53 7.56 2.19 -36.23
CA HIS A 53 7.99 0.80 -36.09
C HIS A 53 8.00 0.39 -34.61
N CYS A 54 7.45 -0.78 -34.31
CA CYS A 54 7.48 -1.38 -32.97
C CYS A 54 8.52 -2.50 -32.95
N PRO A 55 9.69 -2.31 -32.29
CA PRO A 55 10.77 -3.30 -32.30
C PRO A 55 10.44 -4.57 -31.50
N ILE A 56 9.50 -4.52 -30.55
CA ILE A 56 9.03 -5.69 -29.79
C ILE A 56 7.65 -6.14 -30.29
N VAL A 57 7.71 -7.28 -30.99
CA VAL A 57 6.74 -8.28 -31.44
C VAL A 57 5.24 -7.98 -31.19
N SER A 58 4.48 -7.95 -32.28
CA SER A 58 3.03 -8.22 -32.29
C SER A 58 2.77 -9.61 -31.69
N GLU A 59 1.71 -9.77 -30.90
CA GLU A 59 1.40 -11.03 -30.23
C GLU A 59 1.52 -12.24 -31.19
N PRO A 60 2.38 -13.23 -30.87
CA PRO A 60 2.57 -14.40 -31.73
C PRO A 60 1.24 -15.08 -32.04
N LYS A 61 1.03 -15.53 -33.29
CA LYS A 61 -0.21 -16.21 -33.70
C LYS A 61 -0.61 -17.39 -32.79
N ARG A 62 0.37 -18.02 -32.13
CA ARG A 62 0.17 -19.13 -31.20
C ARG A 62 -0.51 -18.71 -29.88
N THR A 63 -0.32 -17.47 -29.44
CA THR A 63 -0.84 -16.98 -28.15
C THR A 63 -2.11 -16.14 -28.30
N GLN A 64 -2.54 -15.81 -29.53
CA GLN A 64 -3.75 -15.02 -29.78
C GLN A 64 -5.04 -15.63 -29.21
N SER A 65 -5.09 -16.95 -29.01
CA SER A 65 -6.23 -17.63 -28.40
C SER A 65 -6.19 -17.65 -26.87
N PHE A 66 -5.16 -17.09 -26.25
CA PHE A 66 -5.02 -17.08 -24.79
C PHE A 66 -5.79 -15.92 -24.18
N VAL A 67 -6.23 -16.09 -22.93
CA VAL A 67 -6.84 -15.01 -22.18
C VAL A 67 -5.78 -13.93 -21.94
N PRO A 68 -6.06 -12.65 -22.25
CA PRO A 68 -5.10 -11.60 -22.03
C PRO A 68 -4.75 -11.50 -20.54
N LEU A 69 -3.44 -11.50 -20.24
CA LEU A 69 -2.95 -11.41 -18.86
C LEU A 69 -3.12 -10.01 -18.26
N TYR A 70 -3.24 -8.99 -19.11
CA TYR A 70 -3.35 -7.59 -18.71
C TYR A 70 -4.63 -6.97 -19.26
N SER A 71 -5.18 -6.01 -18.51
CA SER A 71 -6.23 -5.16 -19.05
C SER A 71 -5.70 -4.31 -20.23
N SER A 72 -6.61 -3.87 -21.10
CA SER A 72 -6.27 -3.02 -22.24
C SER A 72 -5.55 -1.73 -21.82
N TYR A 73 -5.92 -1.17 -20.65
CA TYR A 73 -5.28 0.02 -20.10
C TYR A 73 -3.89 -0.26 -19.53
N GLU A 74 -3.68 -1.36 -18.81
CA GLU A 74 -2.35 -1.71 -18.29
C GLU A 74 -1.36 -1.98 -19.42
N ALA A 75 -1.79 -2.67 -20.48
CA ALA A 75 -0.98 -2.87 -21.67
C ALA A 75 -0.59 -1.53 -22.31
N PHE A 76 -1.55 -0.62 -22.45
CA PHE A 76 -1.33 0.75 -22.93
C PHE A 76 -0.33 1.51 -22.03
N TYR A 77 -0.56 1.52 -20.72
CA TYR A 77 0.27 2.22 -19.74
C TYR A 77 1.70 1.70 -19.75
N THR A 78 1.86 0.37 -19.77
CA THR A 78 3.16 -0.29 -19.77
C THR A 78 3.95 0.08 -21.02
N ARG A 79 3.32 -0.02 -22.19
CA ARG A 79 3.95 0.24 -23.49
C ARG A 79 4.35 1.70 -23.69
N ASN A 80 3.48 2.64 -23.31
CA ASN A 80 3.63 4.05 -23.68
C ASN A 80 4.20 4.92 -22.57
N LEU A 81 3.87 4.64 -21.31
CA LEU A 81 4.29 5.44 -20.16
C LEU A 81 5.39 4.74 -19.36
N TYR A 82 5.08 3.59 -18.75
CA TYR A 82 5.99 2.92 -17.80
C TYR A 82 7.34 2.58 -18.43
N ARG A 83 7.36 2.04 -19.66
CA ARG A 83 8.57 1.70 -20.42
C ARG A 83 9.60 2.83 -20.47
N ARG A 84 9.18 4.09 -20.47
CA ARG A 84 10.09 5.25 -20.53
C ARG A 84 10.77 5.53 -19.19
N VAL A 85 10.08 5.24 -18.10
CA VAL A 85 10.57 5.50 -16.73
C VAL A 85 11.11 4.24 -16.06
N GLN A 86 10.90 3.05 -16.65
CA GLN A 86 11.33 1.78 -16.06
C GLN A 86 12.83 1.74 -15.75
N ASP A 87 13.63 2.51 -16.49
CA ASP A 87 15.06 2.64 -16.23
C ASP A 87 15.35 3.19 -14.83
N CYS A 88 14.50 4.07 -14.30
CA CYS A 88 14.64 4.63 -12.97
C CYS A 88 14.32 3.62 -11.86
N TRP A 89 13.29 2.79 -12.05
CA TRP A 89 12.70 1.96 -10.99
C TRP A 89 13.25 0.53 -10.97
N ASN A 90 13.59 -0.03 -12.13
CA ASN A 90 13.90 -1.45 -12.26
C ASN A 90 15.40 -1.75 -12.32
N ARG A 91 16.28 -0.86 -11.83
CA ARG A 91 17.72 -1.10 -11.93
C ARG A 91 18.09 -2.22 -10.98
N PRO A 92 18.78 -3.28 -11.45
CA PRO A 92 19.22 -4.34 -10.56
C PRO A 92 20.14 -3.78 -9.47
N ILE A 93 19.80 -4.07 -8.22
CA ILE A 93 20.63 -3.76 -7.07
C ILE A 93 21.67 -4.88 -6.94
N CYS A 94 22.94 -4.50 -6.79
CA CYS A 94 24.09 -5.40 -6.73
C CYS A 94 24.81 -5.39 -5.37
N SER A 95 24.23 -4.75 -4.36
CA SER A 95 24.76 -4.68 -2.99
C SER A 95 23.63 -4.85 -1.97
N SER A 96 23.98 -4.84 -0.68
CA SER A 96 22.97 -4.66 0.39
C SER A 96 22.25 -3.33 0.21
N PRO A 97 20.93 -3.26 0.49
CA PRO A 97 20.14 -2.03 0.43
C PRO A 97 20.37 -1.14 1.66
N GLY A 98 21.62 -0.73 1.88
CA GLY A 98 21.99 0.20 2.95
C GLY A 98 21.73 1.66 2.57
N VAL A 99 22.32 2.60 3.34
CA VAL A 99 22.27 4.06 3.06
C VAL A 99 22.83 4.37 1.66
N GLU A 100 23.91 3.70 1.28
CA GLU A 100 24.40 3.65 -0.09
C GLU A 100 24.13 2.27 -0.67
N MET A 101 23.73 2.24 -1.95
CA MET A 101 23.57 1.01 -2.70
C MET A 101 24.26 1.07 -4.06
N VAL A 102 24.65 -0.08 -4.57
CA VAL A 102 25.28 -0.23 -5.88
C VAL A 102 24.23 -0.74 -6.85
N VAL A 103 23.99 0.00 -7.93
CA VAL A 103 23.08 -0.42 -9.00
C VAL A 103 23.86 -0.72 -10.28
N MET A 104 23.41 -1.72 -11.01
CA MET A 104 23.95 -2.01 -12.34
C MET A 104 23.50 -0.94 -13.32
N ASP A 105 24.43 -0.40 -14.10
CA ASP A 105 24.11 0.51 -15.17
C ASP A 105 23.59 -0.24 -16.39
N ARG A 106 22.66 0.43 -17.08
CA ARG A 106 22.06 -0.05 -18.30
C ARG A 106 21.82 1.11 -19.24
N VAL A 107 21.88 0.82 -20.53
CA VAL A 107 21.65 1.77 -21.61
C VAL A 107 20.57 1.19 -22.51
N SER A 108 19.70 2.06 -23.01
CA SER A 108 18.76 1.71 -24.05
C SER A 108 19.08 2.48 -25.32
N LYS A 109 19.09 1.78 -26.45
CA LYS A 109 19.29 2.36 -27.79
C LYS A 109 17.97 2.55 -28.54
N ASP A 110 16.86 2.13 -27.96
CA ASP A 110 15.54 2.05 -28.57
C ASP A 110 14.45 2.64 -27.66
N ASN A 111 14.77 3.75 -26.98
CA ASN A 111 13.82 4.48 -26.12
C ASN A 111 13.22 3.67 -24.96
N GLY A 112 13.91 2.64 -24.48
CA GLY A 112 13.48 1.78 -23.38
C GLY A 112 12.78 0.50 -23.81
N TRP A 113 12.80 0.10 -25.08
CA TRP A 113 12.25 -1.22 -25.47
C TRP A 113 13.16 -2.36 -25.03
N THR A 114 14.47 -2.18 -25.17
CA THR A 114 15.50 -3.07 -24.67
C THR A 114 16.44 -2.29 -23.76
N LEU A 115 16.95 -2.99 -22.74
CA LEU A 115 17.91 -2.45 -21.79
C LEU A 115 19.11 -3.41 -21.78
N GLU A 116 20.25 -2.91 -22.24
CA GLU A 116 21.51 -3.65 -22.24
C GLU A 116 22.33 -3.26 -21.01
N PHE A 117 22.82 -4.24 -20.27
CA PHE A 117 23.75 -4.00 -19.18
C PHE A 117 25.09 -3.53 -19.73
N THR A 118 25.61 -2.44 -19.19
CA THR A 118 26.92 -1.89 -19.62
C THR A 118 28.09 -2.63 -18.98
N GLY A 119 27.82 -3.48 -17.97
CA GLY A 119 28.84 -4.10 -17.11
C GLY A 119 29.42 -3.16 -16.06
N THR A 120 29.11 -1.86 -16.12
CA THR A 120 29.50 -0.88 -15.10
C THR A 120 28.48 -0.84 -13.97
N LYS A 121 28.98 -0.47 -12.79
CA LYS A 121 28.16 -0.30 -11.60
C LYS A 121 28.38 1.10 -11.05
N ARG A 122 27.32 1.70 -10.53
CA ARG A 122 27.40 3.01 -9.86
C ARG A 122 26.89 2.92 -8.44
N ARG A 123 27.53 3.68 -7.54
CA ARG A 123 27.08 3.87 -6.18
C ARG A 123 26.06 5.00 -6.15
N VAL A 124 24.94 4.79 -5.49
CA VAL A 124 23.85 5.75 -5.36
C VAL A 124 23.38 5.82 -3.92
N LEU A 125 22.82 6.97 -3.53
CA LEU A 125 22.20 7.14 -2.23
C LEU A 125 20.80 6.52 -2.25
N ASN A 126 20.49 5.72 -1.23
CA ASN A 126 19.20 5.06 -1.09
C ASN A 126 18.24 5.93 -0.29
N LEU A 127 17.50 6.79 -1.00
CA LEU A 127 16.45 7.62 -0.43
C LEU A 127 15.05 6.97 -0.50
N GLY A 128 14.96 5.77 -1.07
CA GLY A 128 13.69 5.09 -1.36
C GLY A 128 13.33 3.97 -0.39
N SER A 129 14.19 3.66 0.58
CA SER A 129 13.96 2.57 1.54
C SER A 129 13.60 3.09 2.93
N TYR A 130 12.82 2.29 3.67
CA TYR A 130 12.48 2.54 5.08
C TYR A 130 13.59 2.14 6.06
N ASN A 131 14.85 2.11 5.63
CA ASN A 131 15.99 1.65 6.43
C ASN A 131 16.52 2.73 7.39
N TYR A 132 15.63 3.44 8.10
CA TYR A 132 16.02 4.53 8.99
C TYR A 132 16.83 4.07 10.20
N LEU A 133 16.58 2.84 10.66
CA LEU A 133 17.27 2.22 11.80
C LEU A 133 18.56 1.48 11.40
N GLY A 134 18.89 1.45 10.10
CA GLY A 134 20.08 0.75 9.60
C GLY A 134 20.02 -0.78 9.70
N PHE A 135 18.83 -1.37 9.91
CA PHE A 135 18.68 -2.83 10.03
C PHE A 135 18.93 -3.59 8.71
N GLY A 136 18.84 -2.91 7.57
CA GLY A 136 19.16 -3.45 6.25
C GLY A 136 20.65 -3.39 5.86
N ASP A 137 21.50 -2.88 6.76
CA ASP A 137 22.93 -2.77 6.48
C ASP A 137 23.64 -4.13 6.53
N PRO A 138 24.70 -4.34 5.72
CA PRO A 138 25.42 -5.61 5.65
C PRO A 138 26.25 -5.89 6.92
N THR A 139 26.28 -4.95 7.86
CA THR A 139 27.03 -5.01 9.10
C THR A 139 26.15 -4.60 10.27
N GLY A 140 26.30 -5.26 11.42
CA GLY A 140 25.59 -4.87 12.63
C GLY A 140 25.07 -6.06 13.44
N PRO A 141 24.36 -5.79 14.55
CA PRO A 141 23.73 -6.83 15.34
C PRO A 141 22.63 -7.57 14.56
N SER A 142 21.85 -6.86 13.74
CA SER A 142 20.71 -7.42 13.00
C SER A 142 21.13 -8.51 12.01
N ILE A 143 22.18 -8.26 11.21
CA ILE A 143 22.67 -9.27 10.25
C ILE A 143 23.25 -10.51 10.96
N LYS A 144 23.93 -10.32 12.11
CA LYS A 144 24.47 -11.43 12.91
C LYS A 144 23.34 -12.26 13.54
N ALA A 145 22.27 -11.61 14.01
CA ALA A 145 21.09 -12.27 14.52
C ALA A 145 20.38 -13.07 13.42
N ASN A 146 20.21 -12.47 12.22
CA ASN A 146 19.66 -13.15 11.05
C ASN A 146 20.49 -14.36 10.63
N GLU A 147 21.82 -14.23 10.55
CA GLU A 147 22.71 -15.35 10.22
C GLU A 147 22.58 -16.49 11.24
N ARG A 148 22.57 -16.17 12.54
CA ARG A 148 22.39 -17.16 13.60
C ARG A 148 21.04 -17.86 13.50
N ALA A 149 19.95 -17.10 13.35
CA ALA A 149 18.61 -17.65 13.19
C ALA A 149 18.52 -18.55 11.96
N THR A 150 19.11 -18.13 10.84
CA THR A 150 19.15 -18.93 9.60
C THR A 150 19.91 -20.24 9.78
N ARG A 151 21.04 -20.23 10.50
CA ARG A 151 21.81 -21.46 10.79
C ARG A 151 21.06 -22.42 11.71
N LEU A 152 20.24 -21.91 12.63
CA LEU A 152 19.48 -22.72 13.59
C LEU A 152 18.16 -23.25 13.03
N PHE A 153 17.41 -22.41 12.32
CA PHE A 153 16.05 -22.69 11.87
C PHE A 153 15.93 -22.95 10.35
N GLY A 154 17.00 -22.70 9.58
CA GLY A 154 16.99 -22.79 8.13
C GLY A 154 16.44 -21.54 7.43
N VAL A 155 16.35 -21.60 6.10
CA VAL A 155 15.93 -20.48 5.22
C VAL A 155 14.45 -20.51 4.85
N GLY A 156 13.72 -21.57 5.21
CA GLY A 156 12.32 -21.69 4.83
C GLY A 156 11.61 -22.89 5.44
N ILE A 157 10.29 -22.76 5.55
CA ILE A 157 9.36 -23.81 5.96
C ILE A 157 8.54 -24.18 4.72
N ALA A 158 8.30 -25.48 4.51
CA ALA A 158 7.62 -25.99 3.31
C ALA A 158 6.08 -25.87 3.35
N SER A 159 5.51 -25.23 4.37
CA SER A 159 4.07 -25.10 4.59
C SER A 159 3.71 -23.79 5.29
N SER A 160 2.43 -23.46 5.25
CA SER A 160 1.89 -22.30 5.97
C SER A 160 1.86 -22.52 7.48
N ARG A 161 1.77 -21.41 8.24
CA ARG A 161 1.57 -21.44 9.70
C ARG A 161 0.30 -22.20 10.11
N GLN A 162 -0.72 -22.22 9.26
CA GLN A 162 -1.98 -22.92 9.54
C GLN A 162 -1.80 -24.44 9.55
N GLU A 163 -0.90 -24.98 8.72
CA GLU A 163 -0.71 -26.43 8.57
C GLU A 163 0.38 -26.96 9.50
N VAL A 164 1.52 -26.27 9.59
CA VAL A 164 2.71 -26.74 10.33
C VAL A 164 2.89 -26.03 11.67
N GLY A 165 2.12 -24.98 11.94
CA GLY A 165 2.17 -24.22 13.18
C GLY A 165 3.24 -23.13 13.18
N ASN A 166 3.51 -22.60 14.37
CA ASN A 166 4.40 -21.46 14.59
C ASN A 166 5.78 -21.90 15.08
N LEU A 167 6.84 -21.23 14.60
CA LEU A 167 8.16 -21.28 15.21
C LEU A 167 8.18 -20.50 16.52
N ILE A 168 9.15 -20.84 17.39
CA ILE A 168 9.44 -20.10 18.63
C ILE A 168 9.71 -18.63 18.33
N LEU A 169 10.47 -18.33 17.26
CA LEU A 169 10.76 -16.97 16.81
C LEU A 169 9.51 -16.13 16.50
N HIS A 170 8.42 -16.76 16.05
CA HIS A 170 7.18 -16.03 15.81
C HIS A 170 6.55 -15.57 17.11
N ARG A 171 6.52 -16.45 18.13
CA ARG A 171 5.97 -16.13 19.44
C ARG A 171 6.80 -15.07 20.15
N GLU A 172 8.13 -15.22 20.15
CA GLU A 172 9.03 -14.22 20.73
C GLU A 172 8.85 -12.84 20.08
N LEU A 173 8.68 -12.79 18.75
CA LEU A 173 8.43 -11.53 18.05
C LEU A 173 7.04 -10.95 18.38
N GLU A 174 6.01 -11.78 18.41
CA GLU A 174 4.64 -11.38 18.74
C GLU A 174 4.55 -10.84 20.17
N GLU A 175 5.15 -11.51 21.14
CA GLU A 175 5.25 -11.07 22.54
C GLU A 175 6.02 -9.74 22.67
N LEU A 176 7.16 -9.61 22.00
CA LEU A 176 7.94 -8.36 22.00
C LEU A 176 7.17 -7.18 21.39
N VAL A 177 6.42 -7.43 20.32
CA VAL A 177 5.58 -6.39 19.69
C VAL A 177 4.41 -6.01 20.59
N ALA A 178 3.74 -6.99 21.22
CA ALA A 178 2.67 -6.74 22.17
C ALA A 178 3.16 -5.89 23.35
N GLU A 179 4.31 -6.22 23.93
CA GLU A 179 4.95 -5.44 25.00
C GLU A 179 5.30 -4.02 24.53
N PHE A 180 5.91 -3.89 23.35
CA PHE A 180 6.30 -2.59 22.80
C PHE A 180 5.12 -1.65 22.56
N VAL A 181 3.99 -2.18 22.07
CA VAL A 181 2.78 -1.38 21.78
C VAL A 181 1.90 -1.24 23.04
N GLY A 182 2.16 -2.03 24.09
CA GLY A 182 1.37 -2.05 25.32
C GLY A 182 -0.01 -2.69 25.14
N GLN A 183 -0.08 -3.76 24.35
CA GLN A 183 -1.31 -4.53 24.10
C GLN A 183 -1.20 -5.93 24.70
N GLU A 184 -2.35 -6.59 24.91
CA GLU A 184 -2.41 -7.93 25.52
C GLU A 184 -1.76 -9.01 24.65
N ASP A 185 -1.86 -8.87 23.33
CA ASP A 185 -1.32 -9.81 22.36
C ASP A 185 -1.05 -9.11 21.01
N ALA A 186 -0.24 -9.73 20.16
CA ALA A 186 0.03 -9.27 18.80
C ALA A 186 0.16 -10.44 17.84
N ILE A 187 -0.15 -10.20 16.57
CA ILE A 187 0.01 -11.17 15.49
C ILE A 187 0.82 -10.56 14.36
N VAL A 188 1.81 -11.31 13.85
CA VAL A 188 2.71 -10.84 12.81
C VAL A 188 2.35 -11.46 11.46
N PHE A 189 2.20 -10.58 10.46
CA PHE A 189 2.00 -10.97 9.06
C PHE A 189 3.21 -10.55 8.22
N SER A 190 3.54 -11.34 7.21
CA SER A 190 4.67 -11.08 6.31
C SER A 190 4.42 -9.95 5.31
N MET A 191 3.16 -9.58 5.08
CA MET A 191 2.78 -8.56 4.08
C MET A 191 1.76 -7.59 4.68
N GLY A 192 2.14 -6.30 4.74
CA GLY A 192 1.27 -5.25 5.31
C GLY A 192 -0.07 -5.07 4.58
N PHE A 193 -0.11 -5.26 3.26
CA PHE A 193 -1.38 -5.23 2.52
C PHE A 193 -2.32 -6.35 2.99
N ALA A 194 -1.79 -7.56 3.15
CA ALA A 194 -2.53 -8.74 3.58
C ALA A 194 -3.03 -8.60 5.03
N THR A 195 -2.27 -7.94 5.90
CA THR A 195 -2.69 -7.62 7.27
C THR A 195 -4.05 -6.95 7.31
N ASN A 196 -4.28 -5.98 6.44
CA ASN A 196 -5.56 -5.26 6.42
C ASN A 196 -6.62 -6.04 5.65
N SER A 197 -6.29 -6.55 4.46
CA SER A 197 -7.29 -7.14 3.57
C SER A 197 -7.83 -8.48 4.05
N LEU A 198 -7.03 -9.27 4.79
CA LEU A 198 -7.41 -10.61 5.22
C LEU A 198 -7.97 -10.68 6.65
N ASN A 199 -7.59 -9.73 7.53
CA ASN A 199 -8.08 -9.76 8.91
C ASN A 199 -9.41 -9.02 9.11
N LEU A 200 -9.71 -8.00 8.30
CA LEU A 200 -10.98 -7.28 8.42
C LEU A 200 -12.21 -8.21 8.27
N PRO A 201 -12.23 -9.15 7.31
CA PRO A 201 -13.31 -10.15 7.20
C PRO A 201 -13.49 -11.06 8.42
N CYS A 202 -12.47 -11.18 9.29
CA CYS A 202 -12.59 -11.94 10.54
C CYS A 202 -13.31 -11.16 11.64
N LEU A 203 -13.39 -9.83 11.53
CA LEU A 203 -13.94 -8.94 12.57
C LEU A 203 -15.39 -8.51 12.30
N VAL A 204 -15.75 -8.47 11.02
CA VAL A 204 -17.06 -8.02 10.51
C VAL A 204 -17.55 -8.96 9.41
N ASP A 205 -18.87 -9.12 9.34
CA ASP A 205 -19.55 -9.98 8.38
C ASP A 205 -20.70 -9.22 7.66
N GLN A 206 -21.48 -9.93 6.86
CA GLN A 206 -22.65 -9.38 6.13
C GLN A 206 -23.71 -8.70 7.02
N ASP A 207 -23.68 -8.98 8.32
CA ASP A 207 -24.63 -8.47 9.33
C ASP A 207 -24.12 -7.20 10.03
N CYS A 208 -22.92 -6.74 9.65
CA CYS A 208 -22.23 -5.59 10.20
C CYS A 208 -22.23 -4.38 9.24
N CYS A 209 -21.97 -3.20 9.79
CA CYS A 209 -21.69 -1.97 9.04
C CYS A 209 -20.22 -1.58 9.23
N VAL A 210 -19.54 -1.22 8.15
CA VAL A 210 -18.21 -0.62 8.18
C VAL A 210 -18.32 0.83 7.73
N VAL A 211 -17.94 1.75 8.61
CA VAL A 211 -17.85 3.18 8.31
C VAL A 211 -16.39 3.51 8.00
N SER A 212 -16.09 3.65 6.70
CA SER A 212 -14.73 3.84 6.18
C SER A 212 -14.49 5.29 5.79
N ASP A 213 -13.32 5.82 6.16
CA ASP A 213 -12.83 7.09 5.63
C ASP A 213 -12.65 7.01 4.10
N GLU A 214 -12.95 8.11 3.40
CA GLU A 214 -12.88 8.17 1.93
C GLU A 214 -11.47 8.04 1.35
N LEU A 215 -10.43 8.37 2.12
CA LEU A 215 -9.01 8.31 1.72
C LEU A 215 -8.25 7.12 2.33
N ASN A 216 -8.96 6.13 2.89
CA ASN A 216 -8.34 4.89 3.37
C ASN A 216 -7.57 4.16 2.26
N HIS A 217 -6.43 3.57 2.62
CA HIS A 217 -5.61 2.80 1.68
C HIS A 217 -6.37 1.62 1.07
N THR A 218 -6.04 1.29 -0.18
CA THR A 218 -6.71 0.24 -0.98
C THR A 218 -6.78 -1.11 -0.26
N SER A 219 -5.82 -1.43 0.61
CA SER A 219 -5.83 -2.65 1.42
C SER A 219 -7.03 -2.75 2.36
N LEU A 220 -7.41 -1.64 2.99
CA LEU A 220 -8.58 -1.58 3.89
C LEU A 220 -9.86 -1.65 3.07
N VAL A 221 -9.93 -0.89 1.97
CA VAL A 221 -11.08 -0.92 1.05
C VAL A 221 -11.32 -2.35 0.54
N LEU A 222 -10.26 -3.09 0.20
CA LEU A 222 -10.39 -4.48 -0.21
C LEU A 222 -10.87 -5.36 0.95
N GLY A 223 -10.30 -5.22 2.15
CA GLY A 223 -10.75 -5.96 3.33
C GLY A 223 -12.24 -5.74 3.65
N CYS A 224 -12.71 -4.49 3.58
CA CYS A 224 -14.13 -4.13 3.75
C CYS A 224 -15.02 -4.80 2.70
N ARG A 225 -14.54 -4.91 1.45
CA ARG A 225 -15.30 -5.55 0.37
C ARG A 225 -15.35 -7.07 0.54
N LEU A 226 -14.26 -7.67 1.00
CA LEU A 226 -14.17 -9.12 1.21
C LEU A 226 -15.03 -9.60 2.39
N SER A 227 -15.28 -8.74 3.39
CA SER A 227 -16.12 -9.11 4.54
C SER A 227 -17.61 -9.25 4.21
N GLY A 228 -18.06 -8.69 3.08
CA GLY A 228 -19.48 -8.64 2.71
C GLY A 228 -20.32 -7.67 3.57
N ALA A 229 -19.69 -6.95 4.50
CA ALA A 229 -20.36 -5.98 5.36
C ALA A 229 -20.91 -4.80 4.55
N VAL A 230 -21.91 -4.10 5.12
CA VAL A 230 -22.42 -2.86 4.51
C VAL A 230 -21.39 -1.76 4.70
N ILE A 231 -20.85 -1.24 3.60
CA ILE A 231 -19.83 -0.18 3.65
C ILE A 231 -20.49 1.17 3.49
N ARG A 232 -20.30 2.05 4.48
CA ARG A 232 -20.62 3.47 4.40
C ARG A 232 -19.33 4.27 4.40
N ARG A 233 -19.30 5.35 3.61
CA ARG A 233 -18.12 6.23 3.54
C ARG A 233 -18.44 7.57 4.18
N PHE A 234 -17.48 8.13 4.89
CA PHE A 234 -17.53 9.48 5.41
C PHE A 234 -16.36 10.31 4.87
N LYS A 235 -16.54 11.63 4.82
CA LYS A 235 -15.54 12.58 4.33
C LYS A 235 -14.31 12.59 5.21
N HIS A 236 -13.15 12.71 4.56
CA HIS A 236 -11.88 12.65 5.24
C HIS A 236 -11.73 13.76 6.27
N ASN A 237 -11.27 13.40 7.47
CA ASN A 237 -11.04 14.34 8.57
C ASN A 237 -12.27 15.21 8.92
N ASN A 238 -13.49 14.68 8.72
CA ASN A 238 -14.74 15.38 9.00
C ASN A 238 -15.58 14.61 10.04
N MET A 239 -15.53 15.09 11.29
CA MET A 239 -16.27 14.48 12.40
C MET A 239 -17.79 14.65 12.29
N GLU A 240 -18.27 15.76 11.74
CA GLU A 240 -19.72 16.00 11.55
C GLU A 240 -20.32 15.02 10.55
N ASP A 241 -19.59 14.75 9.45
CA ASP A 241 -20.02 13.76 8.46
C ASP A 241 -19.94 12.33 9.00
N LEU A 242 -18.93 12.03 9.83
CA LEU A 242 -18.84 10.74 10.52
C LEU A 242 -20.04 10.52 11.46
N GLU A 243 -20.38 11.50 12.28
CA GLU A 243 -21.52 11.44 13.21
C GLU A 243 -22.82 11.23 12.44
N ARG A 244 -23.07 12.01 11.38
CA ARG A 244 -24.23 11.85 10.50
C ARG A 244 -24.33 10.44 9.92
N VAL A 245 -23.22 9.89 9.42
CA VAL A 245 -23.18 8.53 8.83
C VAL A 245 -23.45 7.46 9.87
N LEU A 246 -22.98 7.65 11.11
CA LEU A 246 -23.23 6.75 12.24
C LEU A 246 -24.70 6.79 12.68
N GLU A 247 -25.28 7.97 12.84
CA GLU A 247 -26.70 8.15 13.13
C GLU A 247 -27.57 7.45 12.08
N ASP A 248 -27.31 7.69 10.80
CA ASP A 248 -28.01 7.04 9.70
C ASP A 248 -27.82 5.50 9.74
N ALA A 249 -26.69 4.99 10.22
CA ALA A 249 -26.45 3.56 10.32
C ALA A 249 -27.27 2.93 11.45
N VAL A 250 -27.38 3.63 12.59
CA VAL A 250 -28.16 3.20 13.75
C VAL A 250 -29.67 3.27 13.46
N VAL A 251 -30.14 4.39 12.89
CA VAL A 251 -31.56 4.66 12.64
C VAL A 251 -32.14 3.74 11.57
N TYR A 252 -31.48 3.63 10.41
CA TYR A 252 -32.03 2.88 9.27
C TYR A 252 -31.67 1.40 9.27
N GLY A 253 -30.64 1.01 10.03
CA GLY A 253 -30.16 -0.36 10.10
C GLY A 253 -29.70 -0.91 8.75
N ARG A 254 -29.82 -2.22 8.59
CA ARG A 254 -29.38 -2.99 7.42
C ARG A 254 -30.23 -2.69 6.18
N PRO A 255 -29.62 -2.60 4.98
CA PRO A 255 -30.36 -2.47 3.74
C PRO A 255 -31.34 -3.63 3.58
N ARG A 256 -32.57 -3.32 3.13
CA ARG A 256 -33.68 -4.26 2.87
C ARG A 256 -34.38 -4.83 4.11
N THR A 257 -33.65 -5.18 5.16
CA THR A 257 -34.26 -5.80 6.35
C THR A 257 -34.65 -4.79 7.42
N HIS A 258 -34.06 -3.58 7.41
CA HIS A 258 -34.23 -2.56 8.46
C HIS A 258 -33.95 -3.06 9.89
N ARG A 259 -33.26 -4.20 10.01
CA ARG A 259 -32.80 -4.72 11.29
C ARG A 259 -31.56 -3.96 11.74
N PRO A 260 -31.32 -3.82 13.05
CA PRO A 260 -30.10 -3.24 13.56
C PRO A 260 -28.87 -4.03 13.09
N TYR A 261 -27.75 -3.33 12.90
CA TYR A 261 -26.46 -3.97 12.66
C TYR A 261 -26.03 -4.73 13.92
N LYS A 262 -25.37 -5.87 13.73
CA LYS A 262 -24.78 -6.61 14.85
C LYS A 262 -23.58 -5.85 15.44
N LYS A 263 -22.80 -5.20 14.56
CA LYS A 263 -21.64 -4.39 14.91
C LYS A 263 -21.49 -3.26 13.89
N ILE A 264 -21.05 -2.09 14.36
CA ILE A 264 -20.61 -0.99 13.52
C ILE A 264 -19.11 -0.80 13.78
N LEU A 265 -18.30 -0.91 12.75
CA LEU A 265 -16.85 -0.76 12.82
C LEU A 265 -16.44 0.52 12.09
N ILE A 266 -15.73 1.42 12.77
CA ILE A 266 -15.13 2.60 12.16
C ILE A 266 -13.72 2.23 11.72
N VAL A 267 -13.42 2.43 10.44
CA VAL A 267 -12.11 2.13 9.85
C VAL A 267 -11.48 3.43 9.38
N VAL A 268 -10.37 3.77 10.02
CA VAL A 268 -9.55 4.93 9.72
C VAL A 268 -8.09 4.50 9.66
N GLU A 269 -7.32 5.12 8.77
CA GLU A 269 -5.89 4.93 8.70
C GLU A 269 -5.15 6.13 9.29
N GLY A 270 -4.23 5.85 10.22
CA GLY A 270 -3.35 6.86 10.80
C GLY A 270 -2.09 7.06 9.95
N ILE A 271 -1.82 8.33 9.63
CA ILE A 271 -0.66 8.92 8.93
C ILE A 271 -0.78 9.00 7.40
N TYR A 272 -0.85 10.26 6.97
CA TYR A 272 -1.11 10.78 5.65
C TYR A 272 0.12 10.62 4.74
N ARG A 273 -0.13 10.13 3.53
CA ARG A 273 0.83 9.66 2.51
C ARG A 273 1.87 10.68 1.97
N SER A 274 2.07 11.86 2.55
CA SER A 274 2.85 12.91 1.88
C SER A 274 3.78 13.77 2.73
N VAL A 275 3.94 13.53 4.02
CA VAL A 275 5.00 14.18 4.80
C VAL A 275 5.71 13.11 5.61
N CYS A 276 7.04 13.17 5.58
CA CYS A 276 7.92 12.37 6.41
C CYS A 276 7.37 12.24 7.84
N TYR A 277 7.67 11.12 8.50
CA TYR A 277 7.41 10.80 9.91
C TYR A 277 6.22 9.85 10.20
N ARG A 278 6.65 8.66 10.65
CA ARG A 278 5.97 7.56 11.35
C ARG A 278 5.06 6.62 10.56
N SER A 279 5.19 5.36 10.95
CA SER A 279 4.70 4.15 10.31
C SER A 279 3.19 4.04 10.34
N SER A 280 2.62 3.41 9.32
CA SER A 280 1.22 2.99 9.26
C SER A 280 0.90 2.10 10.47
N VAL A 281 0.26 2.68 11.48
CA VAL A 281 -0.36 1.93 12.58
C VAL A 281 -1.85 1.93 12.28
N LEU A 282 -2.38 0.74 12.03
CA LEU A 282 -3.81 0.51 11.94
C LEU A 282 -4.39 0.71 13.35
N PHE A 283 -5.08 1.83 13.57
CA PHE A 283 -5.84 2.03 14.80
C PHE A 283 -7.22 1.40 14.62
N PHE A 284 -7.43 0.26 15.28
CA PHE A 284 -8.78 -0.14 15.67
C PHE A 284 -9.17 0.70 16.88
N ILE A 285 -10.07 1.67 16.71
CA ILE A 285 -10.80 2.19 17.87
C ILE A 285 -11.86 1.13 18.20
N TYR A 286 -11.48 0.18 19.03
CA TYR A 286 -12.43 -0.68 19.73
C TYR A 286 -13.03 0.17 20.85
N HIS A 287 -14.23 0.70 20.63
CA HIS A 287 -15.08 1.08 21.75
C HIS A 287 -16.34 0.23 21.60
N ASP A 288 -16.52 -0.74 22.50
CA ASP A 288 -17.83 -1.32 22.77
C ASP A 288 -18.70 -0.19 23.32
N MET A 289 -19.22 0.63 22.42
CA MET A 289 -20.27 1.57 22.73
C MET A 289 -21.56 0.76 22.61
N PHE A 290 -21.87 0.03 23.69
CA PHE A 290 -23.25 -0.27 24.02
C PHE A 290 -23.96 1.07 24.17
N ILE A 291 -24.49 1.59 23.05
CA ILE A 291 -25.51 2.62 23.10
C ILE A 291 -26.76 1.88 23.60
N HIS A 292 -26.89 1.84 24.93
CA HIS A 292 -28.19 1.69 25.55
C HIS A 292 -28.97 2.96 25.23
N LEU A 293 -29.80 2.87 24.19
CA LEU A 293 -31.06 3.61 24.12
C LEU A 293 -32.15 2.67 24.62
#